data_AF-A0A920CDU9-F1
#
_entry.id   AF-A0A920CDU9-F1
#
_cell.length_a   1.000
_cell.length_b   1.000
_cell.length_c   1.000
_cell.angle_alpha   90.00
_cell.angle_beta   90.00
_cell.angle_gamma   90.00
#
_symmetry.space_group_name_H-M   'P 1'
#
loop_
_entity.id
_entity.type
_entity.pdbx_description
1 polymer ?
#
loop_
_entity_poly.entity_id
_entity_poly.type
_entity_poly.pdbx_seq_one_letter_code
_entity_poly.pdbx_strand_id
1 'polypeptide(L)'
;MTENQRRRAFQKVKTFSNDRFWSWMNYIHSRAYAKAAQHYEEAMSIVLQPKQAAAVKSKATEIREQWDGMVTITIEDTDGADLQSVGV
;
A
#
# COMPACT_ATOMS: atom_id res chain seq x y z
N MET A 1 5.07 21.55 -3.37
CA MET A 1 5.76 21.68 -4.68
C MET A 1 5.65 23.11 -5.16
N THR A 2 6.73 23.67 -5.71
CA THR A 2 6.70 24.97 -6.39
C THR A 2 6.03 24.84 -7.76
N GLU A 3 5.63 25.96 -8.35
CA GLU A 3 4.97 25.98 -9.67
C GLU A 3 5.84 25.35 -10.76
N ASN A 4 7.14 25.65 -10.77
CA ASN A 4 8.09 25.05 -11.69
C ASN A 4 8.20 23.53 -11.53
N GLN A 5 8.13 23.01 -10.29
CA GLN A 5 8.14 21.57 -10.05
C GLN A 5 6.85 20.90 -10.55
N ARG A 6 5.68 21.54 -10.32
CA ARG A 6 4.38 21.04 -10.82
C ARG A 6 4.37 20.96 -12.34
N ARG A 7 4.81 22.02 -13.02
CA ARG A 7 4.90 22.07 -14.48
C ARG A 7 5.84 21.00 -15.04
N ARG A 8 7.03 20.81 -14.45
CA ARG A 8 7.98 19.76 -14.90
C ARG A 8 7.41 18.36 -14.74
N ALA A 9 6.75 18.08 -13.61
CA ALA A 9 6.08 16.79 -13.39
C ALA A 9 4.98 16.56 -14.43
N PHE A 10 4.14 17.57 -14.70
CA PHE A 10 3.09 17.49 -15.71
C PHE A 10 3.63 17.21 -17.12
N GLN A 11 4.69 17.91 -17.53
CA GLN A 11 5.32 17.67 -18.84
C GLN A 11 5.92 16.26 -18.93
N LYS A 12 6.53 15.77 -17.86
CA LYS A 12 7.07 14.40 -17.80
C LYS A 12 5.97 13.34 -17.95
N VAL A 13 4.82 13.53 -17.34
CA VAL A 13 3.71 12.57 -17.43
C VAL A 13 3.14 12.51 -18.85
N LYS A 14 3.09 13.64 -19.55
CA LYS A 14 2.62 13.70 -20.95
C LYS A 14 3.48 12.93 -21.94
N THR A 15 4.74 12.67 -21.63
CA THR A 15 5.63 11.90 -22.52
C THR A 15 5.54 10.39 -22.30
N PHE A 16 4.68 9.92 -21.39
CA PHE A 16 4.53 8.49 -21.14
C PHE A 16 3.68 7.82 -22.21
N SER A 17 4.05 6.59 -22.57
CA SER A 17 3.13 5.65 -23.20
C SER A 17 2.01 5.28 -22.22
N ASN A 18 0.92 4.70 -22.73
CA ASN A 18 -0.24 4.31 -21.91
C ASN A 18 0.17 3.36 -20.76
N ASP A 19 0.91 2.29 -21.06
CA ASP A 19 1.37 1.32 -20.05
C ASP A 19 2.27 1.95 -18.99
N ARG A 20 3.17 2.84 -19.42
CA ARG A 20 4.08 3.56 -18.53
C ARG A 20 3.31 4.54 -17.64
N PHE A 21 2.28 5.18 -18.16
CA PHE A 21 1.41 6.06 -17.39
C PHE A 21 0.70 5.28 -16.28
N TRP A 22 0.06 4.15 -16.59
CA TRP A 22 -0.64 3.35 -15.59
C TRP A 22 0.30 2.73 -14.57
N SER A 23 1.48 2.27 -15.00
CA SER A 23 2.52 1.78 -14.08
C SER A 23 2.97 2.87 -13.11
N TRP A 24 3.16 4.10 -13.60
CA TRP A 24 3.51 5.24 -12.77
C TRP A 24 2.37 5.67 -11.82
N MET A 25 1.13 5.64 -12.29
CA MET A 25 -0.06 5.91 -11.47
C MET A 25 -0.19 4.88 -10.34
N ASN A 26 -0.03 3.60 -10.64
CA ASN A 26 -0.04 2.53 -9.63
C ASN A 26 1.05 2.76 -8.58
N TYR A 27 2.27 3.09 -9.01
CA TYR A 27 3.36 3.43 -8.09
C TYR A 27 3.01 4.61 -7.17
N ILE A 28 2.42 5.67 -7.71
CA ILE A 28 2.00 6.84 -6.90
C ILE A 28 0.89 6.47 -5.93
N HIS A 29 -0.12 5.74 -6.37
CA HIS A 29 -1.22 5.30 -5.51
C HIS A 29 -0.70 4.43 -4.37
N SER A 30 0.15 3.43 -4.64
CA SER A 30 0.75 2.61 -3.59
C SER A 30 1.53 3.43 -2.55
N ARG A 31 2.28 4.45 -3.01
CA ARG A 31 2.97 5.37 -2.08
C ARG A 31 2.02 6.24 -1.29
N ALA A 32 0.93 6.72 -1.89
CA ALA A 32 -0.08 7.50 -1.21
C ALA A 32 -0.75 6.67 -0.11
N TYR A 33 -1.12 5.41 -0.41
CA TYR A 33 -1.66 4.48 0.58
C TYR A 33 -0.68 4.21 1.72
N ALA A 34 0.58 3.89 1.41
CA ALA A 34 1.59 3.67 2.45
C ALA A 34 1.77 4.92 3.34
N LYS A 35 1.73 6.11 2.75
CA LYS A 35 1.85 7.36 3.51
C LYS A 35 0.61 7.64 4.36
N ALA A 36 -0.58 7.35 3.86
CA ALA A 36 -1.82 7.46 4.62
C ALA A 36 -1.81 6.51 5.83
N ALA A 37 -1.41 5.25 5.63
CA ALA A 37 -1.24 4.29 6.72
C ALA A 37 -0.28 4.82 7.80
N GLN A 38 0.90 5.33 7.39
CA GLN A 38 1.84 5.97 8.32
C GLN A 38 1.18 7.12 9.10
N HIS A 39 0.46 8.02 8.44
CA HIS A 39 -0.20 9.14 9.11
C HIS A 39 -1.26 8.69 10.12
N TYR A 40 -2.00 7.64 9.83
CA TYR A 40 -2.95 7.08 10.79
C TYR A 40 -2.23 6.42 11.97
N GLU A 41 -1.12 5.72 11.75
CA GLU A 41 -0.32 5.17 12.85
C GLU A 41 0.27 6.25 13.76
N GLU A 42 0.80 7.33 13.16
CA GLU A 42 1.30 8.50 13.89
C GLU A 42 0.18 9.21 14.65
N ALA A 43 -0.98 9.42 14.02
CA ALA A 43 -2.13 10.03 14.68
C ALA A 43 -2.64 9.16 15.85
N MET A 44 -2.70 7.84 15.67
CA MET A 44 -3.07 6.91 16.73
C MET A 44 -2.10 6.95 17.92
N SER A 45 -0.79 7.08 17.69
CA SER A 45 0.19 7.12 18.77
C SER A 45 0.16 8.43 19.58
N ILE A 46 -0.32 9.53 18.98
CA ILE A 46 -0.49 10.82 19.65
C ILE A 46 -1.81 10.87 20.43
N VAL A 47 -2.91 10.42 19.82
CA VAL A 47 -4.27 10.66 20.32
C VAL A 47 -4.76 9.53 21.24
N LEU A 48 -4.39 8.28 20.95
CA LEU A 48 -4.95 7.11 21.63
C LEU A 48 -4.01 6.56 22.70
N GLN A 49 -4.60 5.94 23.72
CA GLN A 49 -3.85 5.10 24.63
C GLN A 49 -3.33 3.85 23.89
N PRO A 50 -2.18 3.26 24.29
CA PRO A 50 -1.58 2.13 23.59
C PRO A 50 -2.54 0.95 23.36
N LYS A 51 -3.40 0.64 24.35
CA LYS A 51 -4.40 -0.43 24.27
C LYS A 51 -5.47 -0.15 23.20
N GLN A 52 -5.90 1.11 23.06
CA GLN A 52 -6.88 1.52 22.06
C GLN A 52 -6.27 1.52 20.66
N ALA A 53 -5.04 2.01 20.51
CA ALA A 53 -4.32 1.94 19.23
C ALA A 53 -4.14 0.48 18.77
N ALA A 54 -3.78 -0.44 19.67
CA ALA A 54 -3.67 -1.86 19.37
C ALA A 54 -5.01 -2.47 18.91
N ALA A 55 -6.12 -2.11 19.56
CA ALA A 55 -7.45 -2.57 19.17
C ALA A 55 -7.85 -2.06 17.77
N VAL A 56 -7.57 -0.79 17.46
CA VAL A 56 -7.82 -0.22 16.12
C VAL A 56 -6.98 -0.92 15.05
N LYS A 57 -5.69 -1.17 15.32
CA LYS A 57 -4.82 -1.92 14.40
C LYS A 57 -5.32 -3.34 14.16
N SER A 58 -5.71 -4.06 15.21
CA SER A 58 -6.30 -5.40 15.09
C SER A 58 -7.57 -5.40 14.25
N LYS A 59 -8.45 -4.40 14.44
CA LYS A 59 -9.68 -4.29 13.65
C LYS A 59 -9.40 -3.92 12.19
N ALA A 60 -8.40 -3.09 11.93
CA ALA A 60 -7.98 -2.76 10.57
C ALA A 60 -7.47 -4.00 9.82
N THR A 61 -6.74 -4.89 10.49
CA THR A 61 -6.34 -6.19 9.92
C THR A 61 -7.55 -7.06 9.61
N GLU A 62 -8.50 -7.17 10.54
CA GLU A 62 -9.73 -7.94 10.35
C GLU A 62 -10.57 -7.44 9.17
N ILE A 63 -10.76 -6.12 9.03
CA ILE A 63 -11.47 -5.53 7.90
C ILE A 63 -10.78 -5.92 6.58
N ARG A 64 -9.46 -5.73 6.52
CA ARG A 64 -8.69 -6.03 5.30
C ARG A 64 -8.76 -7.51 4.92
N GLU A 65 -8.62 -8.42 5.88
CA GLU A 65 -8.53 -9.85 5.60
C GLU A 65 -9.90 -10.51 5.43
N GLN A 66 -10.87 -10.15 6.27
CA GLN A 66 -12.17 -10.81 6.32
C GLN A 66 -13.24 -10.11 5.49
N TRP A 67 -13.22 -8.77 5.40
CA TRP A 67 -14.27 -8.02 4.71
C TRP A 67 -13.87 -7.69 3.28
N ASP A 68 -12.61 -7.27 3.09
CA ASP A 68 -12.08 -6.92 1.77
C ASP A 68 -11.43 -8.13 1.06
N GLY A 69 -11.28 -9.26 1.73
CA GLY A 69 -10.69 -10.49 1.17
C GLY A 69 -9.22 -10.38 0.81
N MET A 70 -8.52 -9.37 1.32
CA MET A 70 -7.11 -9.07 1.07
C MET A 70 -6.22 -9.71 2.14
N VAL A 71 -6.17 -11.04 2.15
CA VAL A 71 -5.34 -11.82 3.08
C VAL A 71 -3.87 -11.42 2.94
N THR A 72 -3.16 -11.21 4.07
CA THR A 72 -1.69 -11.13 4.03
C THR A 72 -1.15 -12.50 3.65
N ILE A 73 -0.59 -12.62 2.46
CA ILE A 73 0.23 -13.77 2.10
C ILE A 73 1.53 -13.62 2.88
N THR A 74 1.76 -14.50 3.85
CA THR A 74 3.04 -14.59 4.55
C THR A 74 4.02 -15.44 3.73
N ILE A 75 5.32 -15.32 3.99
CA ILE A 75 6.34 -16.12 3.30
C ILE A 75 6.08 -17.63 3.51
N GLU A 76 5.55 -18.01 4.67
CA GLU A 76 5.14 -19.38 5.00
C GLU A 76 3.97 -19.88 4.12
N ASP A 77 3.07 -18.99 3.68
CA ASP A 77 2.00 -19.32 2.72
C ASP A 77 2.51 -19.48 1.28
N THR A 78 3.70 -18.93 0.99
CA THR A 78 4.29 -18.92 -0.36
C THR A 78 5.21 -20.13 -0.59
N ASP A 79 5.78 -20.71 0.47
CA ASP A 79 6.69 -21.87 0.38
C ASP A 79 5.98 -23.18 -0.02
N GLY A 80 4.64 -23.25 0.03
CA GLY A 80 3.86 -24.44 -0.33
C GLY A 80 3.37 -24.51 -1.79
N ALA A 81 3.21 -23.36 -2.46
CA ALA A 81 2.60 -23.31 -3.79
C ALA A 81 3.63 -23.47 -4.92
N ASP A 82 4.83 -22.92 -4.75
CA ASP A 82 5.85 -22.95 -5.80
C ASP A 82 6.58 -24.30 -5.89
N LEU A 83 6.67 -25.08 -4.80
CA LEU A 83 7.29 -26.41 -4.81
C LEU A 83 6.41 -27.51 -5.43
N GLN A 84 5.11 -27.30 -5.62
CA GLN A 84 4.26 -28.24 -6.39
C GLN A 84 4.29 -27.99 -7.91
N SER A 85 4.70 -26.79 -8.35
CA SER A 85 4.77 -26.46 -9.80
C SER A 85 6.07 -26.91 -10.47
N VAL A 86 7.08 -27.31 -9.68
CA VAL A 86 8.30 -27.97 -10.15
C VAL A 86 8.37 -29.40 -9.62
N GLY A 87 7.36 -30.20 -10.00
CA GLY A 87 7.33 -31.64 -9.82
C GLY A 87 7.58 -32.38 -11.13
N VAL A 88 8.82 -32.89 -11.29
CA VAL A 88 9.40 -33.72 -12.37
C VAL A 88 9.90 -32.98 -13.61
#